data_AF-A0A0C9MIR7-F1
#
_entry.id   AF-A0A0C9MIR7-F1
#
_cell.length_a   1.000
_cell.length_b   1.000
_cell.length_c   1.000
_cell.angle_alpha   90.00
_cell.angle_beta   90.00
_cell.angle_gamma   90.00
#
_symmetry.space_group_name_H-M   'P 1'
#
loop_
_entity.id
_entity.type
_entity.pdbx_description
1 polymer ?
#
loop_
_entity_poly.entity_id
_entity_poly.type
_entity_poly.pdbx_seq_one_letter_code
_entity_poly.pdbx_strand_id
1 'polypeptide(L)'
;MQHTTCHSFHACPLRSSSLLIVSKEKQTIVTATDEIFNMLGYEPTRLIGKSIDILHPRSAPNKSSSSCYTLRHAFCGDIPFDICSHFDPLANATDLEYWLIRPVQHMTTIPNIHTSNNTMRGPVTILRLSPFGTIEHAYPSSEFPQKPHELRGHPIMSFVYKSDVRFLCERLSKLPKRTFATFKVRWLKQHPRHNMEDQFEWVAFTVMNSPRRLSCSAVDDPQTRPTCIIRPIYDPIDTEEKEEEVDLYYTLWDTLPLPVKSCISTIFSTLDTLHAAMDEGRSYVVQYVKHLITHFLKVSSELLYYAALEFQQYPNYNHEDSSENSSKKEELFVSGSSACDTNTIKVTLDNCIWSVPLLINNSLHKSNHPNMPFTKPIKSKHKYHYH
;
A
#
# COMPACT_ATOMS: atom_id res chain seq x y z
N MET A 1 35.45 14.05 17.37
CA MET A 1 34.77 14.67 18.54
C MET A 1 33.67 13.74 18.99
N GLN A 2 33.72 13.23 20.23
CA GLN A 2 32.70 12.31 20.74
C GLN A 2 31.62 13.13 21.45
N HIS A 3 30.49 13.36 20.76
CA HIS A 3 29.29 13.86 21.43
C HIS A 3 28.59 12.66 22.07
N THR A 4 28.78 12.48 23.38
CA THR A 4 28.00 11.52 24.16
C THR A 4 26.59 12.07 24.32
N THR A 5 25.60 11.39 23.74
CA THR A 5 24.19 11.76 23.89
C THR A 5 23.75 11.59 25.34
N CYS A 6 22.90 12.50 25.83
CA CYS A 6 22.45 12.49 27.24
C CYS A 6 21.42 11.38 27.55
N HIS A 7 21.18 10.46 26.62
CA HIS A 7 20.12 9.45 26.73
C HIS A 7 20.54 8.13 26.11
N SER A 8 19.94 7.02 26.58
CA SER A 8 20.17 5.71 26.00
C SER A 8 19.52 5.58 24.62
N PHE A 9 20.04 4.68 23.78
CA PHE A 9 19.45 4.41 22.46
C PHE A 9 17.96 4.06 22.54
N HIS A 10 17.56 3.31 23.55
CA HIS A 10 16.15 2.93 23.76
C HIS A 10 15.25 4.10 24.16
N ALA A 11 15.79 5.13 24.79
CA ALA A 11 15.08 6.35 25.17
C ALA A 11 15.31 7.50 24.17
N CYS A 12 15.94 7.24 23.02
CA CYS A 12 16.23 8.27 22.05
C CYS A 12 14.93 8.84 21.46
N PRO A 13 14.73 10.18 21.47
CA PRO A 13 13.55 10.79 20.85
C PRO A 13 13.51 10.57 19.33
N LEU A 14 14.64 10.23 18.71
CA LEU A 14 14.75 9.88 17.30
C LEU A 14 14.68 8.36 17.04
N ARG A 15 14.39 7.52 18.05
CA ARG A 15 14.41 6.05 17.91
C ARG A 15 13.50 5.50 16.82
N SER A 16 12.39 6.19 16.54
CA SER A 16 11.43 5.83 15.48
C SER A 16 11.66 6.60 14.18
N SER A 17 12.83 7.23 14.02
CA SER A 17 13.23 7.93 12.80
C SER A 17 14.10 7.04 11.92
N SER A 18 14.60 7.60 10.82
CA SER A 18 15.44 6.89 9.85
C SER A 18 16.82 6.57 10.45
N LEU A 19 17.45 5.50 9.98
CA LEU A 19 18.71 5.00 10.55
C LEU A 19 19.82 4.97 9.49
N LEU A 20 20.98 5.51 9.85
CA LEU A 20 22.24 5.43 9.10
C LEU A 20 23.31 4.82 10.02
N ILE A 21 24.02 3.80 9.56
CA ILE A 21 25.09 3.15 10.33
C ILE A 21 26.43 3.44 9.67
N VAL A 22 27.36 3.97 10.46
CA VAL A 22 28.71 4.35 10.02
C VAL A 22 29.75 3.53 10.78
N SER A 23 30.74 2.98 10.08
CA SER A 23 31.92 2.40 10.71
C SER A 23 32.84 3.54 11.12
N LYS A 24 33.04 3.69 12.43
CA LYS A 24 33.87 4.74 13.05
C LYS A 24 35.33 4.62 12.65
N GLU A 25 35.84 3.40 12.55
CA GLU A 25 37.24 3.16 12.18
C GLU A 25 37.51 3.56 10.73
N LYS A 26 36.64 3.12 9.80
CA LYS A 26 36.82 3.35 8.37
C LYS A 26 36.23 4.67 7.88
N GLN A 27 35.44 5.34 8.72
CA GLN A 27 34.59 6.48 8.34
C GLN A 27 33.71 6.17 7.13
N THR A 28 33.25 4.92 6.99
CA THR A 28 32.43 4.47 5.85
C THR A 28 31.00 4.18 6.26
N ILE A 29 30.06 4.50 5.39
CA ILE A 29 28.65 4.14 5.55
C ILE A 29 28.50 2.63 5.35
N VAL A 30 28.04 1.94 6.38
CA VAL A 30 27.84 0.48 6.36
C VAL A 30 26.48 0.15 5.77
N THR A 31 25.43 0.86 6.21
CA THR A 31 24.06 0.67 5.73
C THR A 31 23.18 1.87 6.11
N ALA A 32 22.04 2.01 5.46
CA ALA A 32 21.02 3.02 5.75
C ALA A 32 19.62 2.47 5.45
N THR A 33 18.59 3.05 6.06
CA THR A 33 17.19 2.72 5.73
C THR A 33 16.75 3.43 4.43
N ASP A 34 15.70 2.91 3.79
CA ASP A 34 15.18 3.46 2.52
C ASP A 34 14.78 4.93 2.62
N GLU A 35 14.31 5.36 3.79
CA GLU A 35 13.98 6.77 4.04
C GLU A 35 15.21 7.67 3.92
N ILE A 36 16.41 7.23 4.33
CA ILE A 36 17.65 8.01 4.17
C ILE A 36 17.97 8.20 2.69
N PHE A 37 17.87 7.13 1.89
CA PHE A 37 18.10 7.19 0.44
C PHE A 37 17.14 8.17 -0.22
N ASN A 38 15.85 8.07 0.12
CA ASN A 38 14.81 8.95 -0.42
C ASN A 38 15.00 10.41 0.02
N MET A 39 15.38 10.66 1.28
CA MET A 39 15.57 12.02 1.82
C MET A 39 16.83 12.71 1.29
N LEU A 40 17.90 11.96 1.02
CA LEU A 40 19.17 12.50 0.52
C LEU A 40 19.31 12.40 -1.01
N GLY A 41 18.41 11.68 -1.68
CA GLY A 41 18.36 11.54 -3.14
C GLY A 41 19.49 10.68 -3.72
N TYR A 42 20.12 9.83 -2.90
CA TYR A 42 21.18 8.93 -3.35
C TYR A 42 20.63 7.51 -3.53
N GLU A 43 21.09 6.85 -4.60
CA GLU A 43 20.93 5.40 -4.73
C GLU A 43 21.77 4.65 -3.68
N PRO A 44 21.33 3.46 -3.21
CA PRO A 44 22.08 2.67 -2.24
C PRO A 44 23.53 2.41 -2.64
N THR A 45 23.78 2.15 -3.93
CA THR A 45 25.12 1.89 -4.49
C THR A 45 26.06 3.11 -4.44
N ARG A 46 25.49 4.32 -4.32
CA ARG A 46 26.25 5.58 -4.22
C ARG A 46 26.58 5.97 -2.78
N LEU A 47 25.93 5.37 -1.79
CA LEU A 47 26.17 5.64 -0.37
C LEU A 47 26.87 4.49 0.35
N ILE A 48 26.39 3.26 0.19
CA ILE A 48 26.89 2.11 0.93
C ILE A 48 28.35 1.83 0.54
N GLY A 49 29.21 1.68 1.54
CA GLY A 49 30.65 1.47 1.40
C GLY A 49 31.44 2.73 1.04
N LYS A 50 30.80 3.91 0.92
CA LYS A 50 31.50 5.19 0.68
C LYS A 50 31.84 5.88 2.00
N SER A 51 32.81 6.80 1.96
CA SER A 51 33.13 7.66 3.10
C SER A 51 31.91 8.49 3.50
N ILE A 52 31.69 8.67 4.80
CA ILE A 52 30.66 9.56 5.36
C ILE A 52 30.85 11.02 4.90
N ASP A 53 32.06 11.39 4.48
CA ASP A 53 32.38 12.72 3.96
C ASP A 53 31.58 13.09 2.70
N ILE A 54 31.07 12.11 1.95
CA ILE A 54 30.19 12.40 0.80
C ILE A 54 28.96 13.21 1.22
N LEU A 55 28.47 13.00 2.44
CA LEU A 55 27.34 13.70 3.03
C LEU A 55 27.72 15.07 3.60
N HIS A 56 29.00 15.43 3.66
CA HIS A 56 29.50 16.70 4.20
C HIS A 56 28.80 17.13 5.51
N PRO A 57 28.81 16.28 6.57
CA PRO A 57 28.10 16.59 7.80
C PRO A 57 28.67 17.84 8.47
N ARG A 58 27.84 18.89 8.58
CA ARG A 58 28.23 20.17 9.22
C ARG A 58 27.29 20.47 10.38
N SER A 59 27.85 20.82 11.53
CA SER A 59 27.05 21.30 12.67
C SER A 59 26.46 22.66 12.34
N ALA A 60 25.16 22.87 12.60
CA ALA A 60 24.53 24.17 12.41
C ALA A 60 25.08 25.18 13.46
N PRO A 61 25.61 26.34 13.04
CA PRO A 61 26.37 27.24 13.93
C PRO A 61 25.53 27.96 15.00
N ASN A 62 24.19 27.99 14.88
CA ASN A 62 23.34 28.93 15.62
C ASN A 62 22.30 28.28 16.57
N LYS A 63 22.39 26.99 16.90
CA LYS A 63 21.46 26.36 17.84
C LYS A 63 22.22 25.83 19.06
N SER A 64 22.08 26.55 20.18
CA SER A 64 22.74 26.31 21.46
C SER A 64 22.31 25.02 22.18
N SER A 65 21.32 24.26 21.66
CA SER A 65 20.76 23.12 22.39
C SER A 65 20.22 21.97 21.56
N SER A 66 20.50 21.86 20.25
CA SER A 66 20.01 20.69 19.50
C SER A 66 21.01 20.22 18.47
N SER A 67 21.13 18.91 18.35
CA SER A 67 22.00 18.15 17.46
C SER A 67 21.55 18.29 15.99
N CYS A 68 21.52 19.52 15.52
CA CYS A 68 21.13 19.91 14.18
C CYS A 68 22.37 19.93 13.29
N TYR A 69 22.36 19.09 12.27
CA TYR A 69 23.40 19.00 11.26
C TYR A 69 22.82 19.35 9.90
N THR A 70 23.65 19.78 8.97
CA THR A 70 23.30 19.83 7.55
C THR A 70 24.04 18.71 6.83
N LEU A 71 23.32 17.96 6.00
CA LEU A 71 23.86 16.90 5.15
C LEU A 71 23.63 17.27 3.68
N ARG A 72 24.58 16.96 2.81
CA ARG A 72 24.48 17.19 1.37
C ARG A 72 23.52 16.21 0.72
N HIS A 73 22.53 16.74 0.00
CA HIS A 73 21.65 16.04 -0.92
C HIS A 73 22.35 15.83 -2.28
N ALA A 74 22.01 14.76 -2.98
CA ALA A 74 22.57 14.45 -4.29
C ALA A 74 22.33 15.55 -5.33
N PHE A 75 21.19 16.26 -5.24
CA PHE A 75 20.74 17.23 -6.24
C PHE A 75 20.46 18.63 -5.70
N CYS A 76 20.20 18.80 -4.40
CA CYS A 76 19.50 19.98 -3.87
C CYS A 76 20.35 20.84 -2.93
N GLY A 77 21.65 20.54 -2.83
CA GLY A 77 22.52 21.18 -1.84
C GLY A 77 22.35 20.60 -0.44
N ASP A 78 22.60 21.39 0.60
CA ASP A 78 22.62 20.92 1.98
C ASP A 78 21.21 20.99 2.62
N ILE A 79 20.78 19.91 3.27
CA ILE A 79 19.49 19.76 3.95
C ILE A 79 19.71 19.66 5.47
N PRO A 80 18.92 20.37 6.31
CA PRO A 80 19.04 20.27 7.75
C PRO A 80 18.37 19.02 8.33
N PHE A 81 19.05 18.37 9.27
CA PHE A 81 18.61 17.18 10.00
C PHE A 81 18.85 17.31 11.50
N ASP A 82 17.93 16.82 12.30
CA ASP A 82 18.22 16.40 13.68
C ASP A 82 18.90 15.05 13.60
N ILE A 83 20.13 14.95 14.12
CA ILE A 83 20.90 13.71 14.16
C ILE A 83 21.19 13.36 15.61
N CYS A 84 20.97 12.11 16.00
CA CYS A 84 21.39 11.60 17.29
C CYS A 84 22.29 10.39 17.10
N SER A 85 23.55 10.52 17.50
CA SER A 85 24.56 9.48 17.37
C SER A 85 24.62 8.59 18.62
N HIS A 86 24.60 7.29 18.42
CA HIS A 86 24.80 6.29 19.47
C HIS A 86 25.95 5.35 19.09
N PHE A 87 26.92 5.19 19.99
CA PHE A 87 28.03 4.26 19.80
C PHE A 87 27.67 2.90 20.37
N ASP A 88 27.77 1.86 19.54
CA ASP A 88 27.49 0.45 19.88
C ASP A 88 26.27 0.23 20.82
N PRO A 89 25.07 0.73 20.45
CA PRO A 89 23.89 0.61 21.30
C PRO A 89 23.40 -0.84 21.49
N LEU A 90 23.93 -1.78 20.71
CA LEU A 90 23.56 -3.19 20.75
C LEU A 90 24.65 -4.09 21.35
N ALA A 91 25.79 -3.52 21.79
CA ALA A 91 26.94 -4.24 22.33
C ALA A 91 27.46 -5.39 21.44
N ASN A 92 27.27 -5.27 20.12
CA ASN A 92 27.59 -6.32 19.15
C ASN A 92 28.80 -5.96 18.29
N ALA A 93 29.13 -4.66 18.17
CA ALA A 93 30.22 -4.19 17.32
C ALA A 93 30.76 -2.86 17.84
N THR A 94 31.99 -2.88 18.35
CA THR A 94 32.62 -1.73 19.00
C THR A 94 32.99 -0.60 18.04
N ASP A 95 32.94 -0.85 16.73
CA ASP A 95 33.35 0.08 15.67
C ASP A 95 32.16 0.76 14.96
N LEU A 96 30.92 0.49 15.37
CA LEU A 96 29.73 1.05 14.72
C LEU A 96 29.14 2.25 15.46
N GLU A 97 28.78 3.27 14.68
CA GLU A 97 28.05 4.45 15.11
C GLU A 97 26.67 4.47 14.42
N TYR A 98 25.62 4.56 15.23
CA TYR A 98 24.22 4.56 14.79
C TYR A 98 23.70 5.98 14.80
N TRP A 99 23.46 6.53 13.62
CA TRP A 99 22.89 7.86 13.44
C TRP A 99 21.38 7.73 13.23
N LEU A 100 20.61 8.14 14.24
CA LEU A 100 19.17 8.32 14.12
C LEU A 100 18.91 9.70 13.54
N ILE A 101 18.32 9.76 12.35
CA ILE A 101 18.23 10.96 11.53
C ILE A 101 16.78 11.30 11.27
N ARG A 102 16.42 12.57 11.46
CA ARG A 102 15.11 13.12 11.12
C ARG A 102 15.29 14.46 10.43
N PRO A 103 14.64 14.72 9.28
CA PRO A 103 14.74 16.01 8.62
C PRO A 103 14.17 17.09 9.54
N VAL A 104 14.87 18.21 9.68
CA VAL A 104 14.31 19.34 10.42
C VAL A 104 13.20 19.91 9.56
N GLN A 105 11.95 19.71 10.00
CA GLN A 105 10.78 20.35 9.41
C GLN A 105 10.81 21.83 9.78
N HIS A 106 11.73 22.60 9.19
CA HIS A 106 11.54 24.03 9.13
C HIS A 106 10.39 24.27 8.14
N MET A 107 9.31 24.90 8.62
CA MET A 107 8.16 25.38 7.84
C MET A 107 8.53 26.36 6.69
N THR A 108 9.81 26.51 6.38
CA THR A 108 10.29 27.27 5.24
C THR A 108 10.23 26.39 4.00
N THR A 109 9.13 26.53 3.26
CA THR A 109 9.14 26.70 1.80
C THR A 109 10.43 26.23 1.11
N ILE A 110 10.67 24.92 1.07
CA ILE A 110 11.53 24.37 0.04
C ILE A 110 10.74 24.62 -1.24
N PRO A 111 11.26 25.38 -2.22
CA PRO A 111 10.61 25.49 -3.51
C PRO A 111 10.52 24.06 -4.04
N ASN A 112 9.28 23.59 -4.11
CA ASN A 112 8.93 22.27 -4.57
C ASN A 112 9.68 22.01 -5.87
N ILE A 113 10.65 21.09 -5.84
CA ILE A 113 11.14 20.51 -7.07
C ILE A 113 9.93 19.82 -7.68
N HIS A 114 9.47 20.42 -8.77
CA HIS A 114 8.26 20.13 -9.49
C HIS A 114 8.11 18.62 -9.75
N THR A 115 7.32 17.97 -8.91
CA THR A 115 6.52 16.80 -9.31
C THR A 115 5.10 17.32 -9.38
N SER A 116 4.74 17.80 -10.57
CA SER A 116 3.63 18.72 -10.84
C SER A 116 2.22 18.16 -10.63
N ASN A 117 2.02 16.89 -10.25
CA ASN A 117 0.69 16.28 -10.34
C ASN A 117 0.16 15.67 -9.02
N ASN A 118 0.80 15.90 -7.87
CA ASN A 118 0.29 15.36 -6.59
C ASN A 118 -0.56 16.38 -5.83
N THR A 119 -1.86 16.38 -6.11
CA THR A 119 -2.95 17.08 -5.38
C THR A 119 -3.09 16.67 -3.90
N MET A 120 -2.24 15.76 -3.41
CA MET A 120 -2.27 15.21 -2.05
C MET A 120 -1.22 15.79 -1.08
N ARG A 121 -0.60 16.93 -1.41
CA ARG A 121 0.40 17.63 -0.56
C ARG A 121 -0.23 18.46 0.57
N GLY A 122 -1.29 17.97 1.19
CA GLY A 122 -1.97 18.62 2.31
C GLY A 122 -1.48 18.13 3.68
N PRO A 123 -1.81 18.86 4.75
CA PRO A 123 -1.55 18.42 6.12
C PRO A 123 -2.27 17.08 6.39
N VAL A 124 -1.63 16.20 7.15
CA VAL A 124 -2.11 14.83 7.36
C VAL A 124 -2.61 14.65 8.78
N THR A 125 -3.86 14.21 8.91
CA THR A 125 -4.45 13.82 10.20
C THR A 125 -4.58 12.30 10.28
N ILE A 126 -4.17 11.72 11.40
CA ILE A 126 -4.23 10.27 11.63
C ILE A 126 -5.22 9.99 12.75
N LEU A 127 -6.20 9.12 12.46
CA LEU A 127 -7.16 8.61 13.43
C LEU A 127 -6.98 7.12 13.59
N ARG A 128 -7.21 6.60 14.80
CA ARG A 128 -7.34 5.17 15.06
C ARG A 128 -8.75 4.90 15.56
N LEU A 129 -9.43 3.98 14.90
CA LEU A 129 -10.79 3.62 15.23
C LEU A 129 -10.85 2.32 16.04
N SER A 130 -11.84 2.23 16.91
CA SER A 130 -12.29 0.97 17.50
C SER A 130 -13.03 0.11 16.45
N PRO A 131 -13.30 -1.17 16.74
CA PRO A 131 -14.14 -2.01 15.88
C PRO A 131 -15.55 -1.46 15.62
N PHE A 132 -16.05 -0.57 16.48
CA PHE A 132 -17.36 0.06 16.36
C PHE A 132 -17.32 1.42 15.64
N GLY A 133 -16.17 1.82 15.09
CA GLY A 133 -16.01 3.10 14.40
C GLY A 133 -15.85 4.32 15.31
N THR A 134 -15.73 4.12 16.63
CA THR A 134 -15.39 5.20 17.58
C THR A 134 -13.91 5.57 17.49
N ILE A 135 -13.59 6.86 17.52
CA ILE A 135 -12.22 7.37 17.48
C ILE A 135 -11.54 7.17 18.84
N GLU A 136 -10.58 6.26 18.93
CA GLU A 136 -9.81 6.00 20.16
C GLU A 136 -8.61 6.94 20.29
N HIS A 137 -7.90 7.15 19.18
CA HIS A 137 -6.76 8.05 19.12
C HIS A 137 -6.90 8.99 17.92
N ALA A 138 -6.48 10.23 18.13
CA ALA A 138 -6.46 11.25 17.11
C ALA A 138 -5.13 12.01 17.21
N TYR A 139 -4.49 12.17 16.05
CA TYR A 139 -3.27 12.94 15.82
C TYR A 139 -3.56 13.93 14.67
N PRO A 140 -4.37 14.98 14.94
CA PRO A 140 -4.64 16.02 13.97
C PRO A 140 -3.36 16.79 13.63
N SER A 141 -3.26 17.21 12.36
CA SER A 141 -2.28 18.22 11.97
C SER A 141 -2.57 19.55 12.66
N SER A 142 -1.60 20.46 12.68
CA SER A 142 -1.76 21.80 13.27
C SER A 142 -2.87 22.63 12.61
N GLU A 143 -3.15 22.36 11.34
CA GLU A 143 -4.15 23.04 10.53
C GLU A 143 -5.49 22.30 10.52
N PHE A 144 -5.59 21.12 11.15
CA PHE A 144 -6.81 20.36 11.17
C PHE A 144 -7.87 21.04 12.05
N PRO A 145 -9.13 21.07 11.62
CA PRO A 145 -10.14 21.87 12.29
C PRO A 145 -10.47 21.44 13.72
N GLN A 146 -10.48 20.14 14.00
CA GLN A 146 -10.77 19.62 15.34
C GLN A 146 -9.52 19.35 16.15
N LYS A 147 -9.57 19.69 17.44
CA LYS A 147 -8.54 19.31 18.40
C LYS A 147 -8.65 17.83 18.79
N PRO A 148 -7.55 17.20 19.28
CA PRO A 148 -7.57 15.77 19.62
C PRO A 148 -8.68 15.36 20.59
N HIS A 149 -9.03 16.21 21.55
CA HIS A 149 -10.04 15.92 22.57
C HIS A 149 -11.47 16.07 22.07
N GLU A 150 -11.69 16.82 20.98
CA GLU A 150 -13.00 16.95 20.34
C GLU A 150 -13.31 15.71 19.48
N LEU A 151 -12.28 15.03 18.98
CA LEU A 151 -12.40 13.83 18.15
C LEU A 151 -12.56 12.55 18.99
N ARG A 152 -11.75 12.39 20.05
CA ARG A 152 -11.70 11.14 20.83
C ARG A 152 -13.03 10.84 21.51
N GLY A 153 -13.39 9.55 21.52
CA GLY A 153 -14.63 9.05 22.13
C GLY A 153 -15.88 9.23 21.26
N HIS A 154 -15.79 9.96 20.15
CA HIS A 154 -16.91 10.17 19.24
C HIS A 154 -16.89 9.16 18.09
N PRO A 155 -18.07 8.75 17.57
CA PRO A 155 -18.15 7.90 16.40
C PRO A 155 -17.69 8.69 15.17
N ILE A 156 -16.91 8.07 14.27
CA ILE A 156 -16.36 8.79 13.11
C ILE A 156 -17.43 9.46 12.24
N MET A 157 -18.60 8.84 12.14
CA MET A 157 -19.75 9.36 11.40
C MET A 157 -20.28 10.70 11.92
N SER A 158 -19.97 11.13 13.15
CA SER A 158 -20.39 12.46 13.64
C SER A 158 -19.67 13.62 12.96
N PHE A 159 -18.55 13.35 12.29
CA PHE A 159 -17.76 14.34 11.56
C PHE A 159 -17.95 14.27 10.05
N VAL A 160 -18.78 13.35 9.57
CA VAL A 160 -18.98 13.07 8.14
C VAL A 160 -20.35 13.56 7.72
N TYR A 161 -20.44 14.17 6.54
CA TYR A 161 -21.72 14.70 6.05
C TYR A 161 -22.77 13.58 5.90
N LYS A 162 -24.02 13.90 6.25
CA LYS A 162 -25.12 12.92 6.41
C LYS A 162 -25.31 11.96 5.23
N SER A 163 -25.17 12.43 3.98
CA SER A 163 -25.35 11.57 2.81
C SER A 163 -24.16 10.64 2.55
N ASP A 164 -22.99 10.97 3.09
CA ASP A 164 -21.75 10.22 2.85
C ASP A 164 -21.56 9.12 3.89
N VAL A 165 -22.32 9.16 5.00
CA VAL A 165 -22.26 8.16 6.10
C VAL A 165 -22.51 6.75 5.59
N ARG A 166 -23.56 6.54 4.78
CA ARG A 166 -23.89 5.19 4.25
C ARG A 166 -22.74 4.64 3.41
N PHE A 167 -22.20 5.47 2.52
CA PHE A 167 -21.07 5.11 1.67
C PHE A 167 -19.82 4.79 2.50
N LEU A 168 -19.50 5.61 3.50
CA LEU A 168 -18.41 5.37 4.43
C LEU A 168 -18.57 4.02 5.15
N CYS A 169 -19.73 3.76 5.75
CA CYS A 169 -20.00 2.51 6.46
C CYS A 169 -19.86 1.29 5.54
N GLU A 170 -20.37 1.37 4.31
CA GLU A 170 -20.24 0.29 3.33
C GLU A 170 -18.76 0.02 3.00
N ARG A 171 -17.97 1.07 2.76
CA ARG A 171 -16.54 0.95 2.47
C ARG A 171 -15.76 0.40 3.66
N LEU A 172 -16.06 0.86 4.87
CA LEU A 172 -15.45 0.36 6.11
C LEU A 172 -15.76 -1.13 6.33
N SER A 173 -16.99 -1.57 6.08
CA SER A 173 -17.39 -2.98 6.25
C SER A 173 -16.65 -3.95 5.31
N LYS A 174 -16.16 -3.46 4.17
CA LYS A 174 -15.41 -4.23 3.18
C LYS A 174 -13.90 -4.26 3.46
N LEU A 175 -13.40 -3.48 4.43
CA LEU A 175 -11.98 -3.40 4.77
C LEU A 175 -11.32 -4.70 5.24
N PRO A 176 -11.99 -5.63 5.95
CA PRO A 176 -11.33 -6.89 6.33
C PRO A 176 -10.77 -7.67 5.12
N LYS A 177 -11.27 -7.42 3.92
CA LYS A 177 -10.83 -8.05 2.66
C LYS A 177 -9.72 -7.28 1.94
N ARG A 178 -9.30 -6.10 2.42
CA ARG A 178 -8.33 -5.22 1.75
C ARG A 178 -7.31 -4.68 2.74
N THR A 179 -6.07 -4.50 2.30
CA THR A 179 -5.01 -3.89 3.13
C THR A 179 -5.27 -2.40 3.39
N PHE A 180 -5.77 -1.69 2.37
CA PHE A 180 -6.20 -0.31 2.48
C PHE A 180 -7.30 0.04 1.47
N ALA A 181 -7.99 1.16 1.69
CA ALA A 181 -8.90 1.78 0.74
C ALA A 181 -8.86 3.30 0.88
N THR A 182 -8.93 4.04 -0.22
CA THR A 182 -9.02 5.51 -0.22
C THR A 182 -10.30 5.94 -0.93
N PHE A 183 -11.01 6.90 -0.35
CA PHE A 183 -12.22 7.46 -0.95
C PHE A 183 -12.43 8.91 -0.49
N LYS A 184 -13.29 9.67 -1.18
CA LYS A 184 -13.61 11.05 -0.81
C LYS A 184 -14.85 11.08 0.09
N VAL A 185 -14.81 11.89 1.14
CA VAL A 185 -15.98 12.20 1.99
C VAL A 185 -15.98 13.67 2.35
N ARG A 186 -17.16 14.23 2.64
CA ARG A 186 -17.27 15.55 3.24
C ARG A 186 -17.06 15.47 4.75
N TRP A 187 -16.03 16.14 5.24
CA TRP A 187 -15.63 16.22 6.64
C TRP A 187 -15.96 17.58 7.24
N LEU A 188 -16.37 17.60 8.51
CA LEU A 188 -16.74 18.82 9.23
C LEU A 188 -15.54 19.77 9.38
N LYS A 189 -15.67 21.02 8.93
CA LYS A 189 -14.69 22.11 9.05
C LYS A 189 -14.68 22.78 10.41
N GLN A 190 -15.82 22.92 11.06
CA GLN A 190 -15.92 23.61 12.35
C GLN A 190 -17.07 23.02 13.15
N HIS A 191 -16.93 23.00 14.48
CA HIS A 191 -18.02 22.54 15.35
C HIS A 191 -19.26 23.42 15.10
N PRO A 192 -20.46 22.84 14.88
CA PRO A 192 -21.63 23.58 14.46
C PRO A 192 -21.96 24.68 15.45
N ARG A 193 -21.75 25.94 15.02
CA ARG A 193 -22.28 27.11 15.73
C ARG A 193 -23.36 27.81 14.91
N HIS A 194 -23.24 27.97 13.59
CA HIS A 194 -24.34 28.42 12.72
C HIS A 194 -24.16 27.96 11.25
N ASN A 195 -25.28 27.65 10.58
CA ASN A 195 -25.44 27.20 9.18
C ASN A 195 -24.78 25.85 8.78
N MET A 196 -25.58 24.81 8.53
CA MET A 196 -25.12 23.41 8.43
C MET A 196 -24.44 23.02 7.11
N GLU A 197 -24.66 23.75 6.02
CA GLU A 197 -24.25 23.29 4.67
C GLU A 197 -22.81 23.68 4.30
N ASP A 198 -22.35 24.89 4.67
CA ASP A 198 -20.97 25.35 4.38
C ASP A 198 -19.91 24.81 5.36
N GLN A 199 -20.33 24.01 6.33
CA GLN A 199 -19.48 23.49 7.39
C GLN A 199 -18.69 22.26 6.99
N PHE A 200 -18.71 21.82 5.72
CA PHE A 200 -18.00 20.60 5.31
C PHE A 200 -16.99 20.87 4.17
N GLU A 201 -15.87 20.14 4.18
CA GLU A 201 -14.89 20.09 3.09
C GLU A 201 -14.71 18.67 2.58
N TRP A 202 -14.36 18.56 1.30
CA TRP A 202 -13.90 17.30 0.75
C TRP A 202 -12.54 16.92 1.33
N VAL A 203 -12.46 15.71 1.85
CA VAL A 203 -11.20 15.11 2.30
C VAL A 203 -10.98 13.80 1.59
N ALA A 204 -9.71 13.50 1.29
CA ALA A 204 -9.28 12.17 0.94
C ALA A 204 -9.14 11.36 2.24
N PHE A 205 -9.94 10.31 2.33
CA PHE A 205 -10.05 9.44 3.49
C PHE A 205 -9.48 8.07 3.15
N THR A 206 -8.25 7.82 3.63
CA THR A 206 -7.56 6.53 3.45
C THR A 206 -7.70 5.71 4.72
N VAL A 207 -8.20 4.50 4.61
CA VAL A 207 -8.26 3.56 5.74
C VAL A 207 -7.34 2.39 5.47
N MET A 208 -6.54 2.06 6.48
CA MET A 208 -5.62 0.93 6.45
C MET A 208 -6.01 -0.03 7.56
N ASN A 209 -6.12 -1.30 7.21
CA ASN A 209 -6.19 -2.35 8.19
C ASN A 209 -4.79 -2.93 8.36
N SER A 210 -4.10 -2.58 9.45
CA SER A 210 -2.79 -3.15 9.75
C SER A 210 -3.01 -4.42 10.57
N PRO A 211 -2.78 -5.62 10.01
CA PRO A 211 -2.78 -6.83 10.80
C PRO A 211 -1.71 -6.66 11.88
N ARG A 212 -2.05 -6.89 13.14
CA ARG A 212 -1.05 -6.87 14.22
C ARG A 212 0.02 -7.91 13.88
N ARG A 213 1.22 -7.45 13.52
CA ARG A 213 2.39 -8.30 13.19
C ARG A 213 2.92 -9.14 14.38
N LEU A 214 2.21 -9.20 15.51
CA LEU A 214 2.75 -9.75 16.76
C LEU A 214 2.40 -11.21 17.07
N SER A 215 1.74 -11.95 16.17
CA SER A 215 1.68 -13.42 16.30
C SER A 215 1.24 -14.07 14.99
N CYS A 216 2.11 -14.90 14.42
CA CYS A 216 1.98 -15.57 13.12
C CYS A 216 0.86 -16.63 13.02
N SER A 217 -0.34 -16.44 13.58
CA SER A 217 -1.33 -17.53 13.58
C SER A 217 -2.82 -17.18 13.60
N ALA A 218 -3.23 -15.90 13.60
CA ALA A 218 -4.66 -15.57 13.54
C ALA A 218 -4.94 -14.57 12.41
N VAL A 219 -5.37 -15.12 11.26
CA VAL A 219 -5.96 -14.34 10.16
C VAL A 219 -7.25 -13.63 10.63
N ASP A 220 -7.86 -14.11 11.71
CA ASP A 220 -9.12 -13.62 12.29
C ASP A 220 -8.93 -13.02 13.68
N ASP A 221 -7.90 -12.20 13.94
CA ASP A 221 -7.87 -11.43 15.19
C ASP A 221 -8.96 -10.33 15.14
N PRO A 222 -10.06 -10.44 15.93
CA PRO A 222 -11.13 -9.45 15.94
C PRO A 222 -10.67 -8.08 16.48
N GLN A 223 -9.41 -7.95 16.89
CA GLN A 223 -8.82 -6.71 17.41
C GLN A 223 -8.06 -5.88 16.38
N THR A 224 -8.11 -6.18 15.07
CA THR A 224 -7.50 -5.27 14.08
C THR A 224 -8.23 -3.93 14.10
N ARG A 225 -7.55 -2.90 14.59
CA ARG A 225 -8.09 -1.54 14.74
C ARG A 225 -7.73 -0.74 13.49
N PRO A 226 -8.70 -0.28 12.69
CA PRO A 226 -8.38 0.44 11.48
C PRO A 226 -7.74 1.80 11.80
N THR A 227 -6.73 2.14 11.00
CA THR A 227 -6.07 3.45 11.03
C THR A 227 -6.56 4.24 9.84
N CYS A 228 -7.10 5.42 10.08
CA CYS A 228 -7.56 6.34 9.05
C CYS A 228 -6.57 7.49 8.90
N ILE A 229 -6.32 7.88 7.66
CA ILE A 229 -5.50 9.01 7.27
C ILE A 229 -6.42 9.96 6.51
N ILE A 230 -6.51 11.19 6.99
CA ILE A 230 -7.34 12.24 6.43
C ILE A 230 -6.43 13.31 5.83
N ARG A 231 -6.71 13.70 4.59
CA ARG A 231 -6.03 14.81 3.91
C ARG A 231 -7.09 15.75 3.31
N PRO A 232 -7.06 17.05 3.59
CA PRO A 232 -7.88 18.02 2.87
C PRO A 232 -7.61 17.95 1.37
N ILE A 233 -8.67 18.02 0.56
CA ILE A 233 -8.56 18.18 -0.89
C ILE A 233 -8.68 19.68 -1.15
N TYR A 234 -7.58 20.29 -1.56
CA TYR A 234 -7.59 21.64 -2.08
C TYR A 234 -7.95 21.53 -3.55
N ASP A 235 -9.17 21.91 -3.91
CA ASP A 235 -9.48 22.12 -5.32
C ASP A 235 -8.51 23.18 -5.84
N PRO A 236 -7.78 22.92 -6.94
CA PRO A 236 -6.96 23.96 -7.55
C PRO A 236 -7.91 25.11 -7.87
N ILE A 237 -7.63 26.28 -7.29
CA ILE A 237 -8.42 27.50 -7.49
C ILE A 237 -8.62 27.68 -9.00
N ASP A 238 -9.85 27.48 -9.45
CA ASP A 238 -10.40 27.68 -10.79
C ASP A 238 -9.34 27.91 -11.88
N THR A 239 -8.62 26.85 -12.23
CA THR A 239 -8.21 26.71 -13.62
C THR A 239 -9.39 25.99 -14.24
N GLU A 240 -10.11 26.64 -15.15
CA GLU A 240 -11.27 26.08 -15.86
C GLU A 240 -10.88 24.78 -16.59
N GLU A 241 -10.79 23.66 -15.87
CA GLU A 241 -10.69 22.33 -16.43
C GLU A 241 -12.10 21.96 -16.92
N LYS A 242 -12.42 22.49 -18.09
CA LYS A 242 -13.46 21.97 -18.97
C LYS A 242 -13.20 20.49 -19.20
N GLU A 243 -14.13 19.64 -18.76
CA GLU A 243 -14.51 18.37 -19.40
C GLU A 243 -13.39 17.55 -20.07
N GLU A 244 -12.32 17.20 -19.33
CA GLU A 244 -11.32 16.20 -19.78
C GLU A 244 -11.69 14.75 -19.39
N GLU A 245 -12.91 14.49 -18.93
CA GLU A 245 -13.35 13.13 -18.53
C GLU A 245 -13.58 12.21 -19.75
N VAL A 246 -13.76 12.79 -20.95
CA VAL A 246 -13.97 12.02 -22.20
C VAL A 246 -12.65 11.55 -22.83
N ASP A 247 -11.55 12.27 -22.64
CA ASP A 247 -10.26 11.92 -23.27
C ASP A 247 -9.48 10.84 -22.50
N LEU A 248 -9.76 10.62 -21.21
CA LEU A 248 -9.10 9.58 -20.43
C LEU A 248 -9.43 8.16 -20.93
N TYR A 249 -10.65 7.96 -21.44
CA TYR A 249 -11.10 6.66 -21.94
C TYR A 249 -10.45 6.34 -23.30
N TYR A 250 -10.36 7.32 -24.21
CA TYR A 250 -9.69 7.14 -25.51
C TYR A 250 -8.17 7.02 -25.37
N THR A 251 -7.54 7.79 -24.47
CA THR A 251 -6.09 7.67 -24.20
C THR A 251 -5.72 6.35 -23.54
N LEU A 252 -6.59 5.75 -22.71
CA LEU A 252 -6.38 4.39 -22.17
C LEU A 252 -6.41 3.33 -23.27
N TRP A 253 -7.33 3.47 -24.24
CA TRP A 253 -7.43 2.57 -25.40
C TRP A 253 -6.29 2.75 -26.41
N ASP A 254 -5.75 3.96 -26.55
CA ASP A 254 -4.59 4.24 -27.40
C ASP A 254 -3.24 3.89 -26.74
N THR A 255 -3.20 3.81 -25.42
CA THR A 255 -2.01 3.37 -24.67
C THR A 255 -1.96 1.86 -24.42
N LEU A 256 -3.09 1.14 -24.49
CA LEU A 256 -3.15 -0.32 -24.40
C LEU A 256 -2.35 -1.10 -25.49
N PRO A 257 -2.26 -0.65 -26.76
CA PRO A 257 -1.54 -1.35 -27.82
C PRO A 257 -0.01 -1.36 -27.62
N LEU A 258 0.53 -0.39 -26.90
CA LEU A 258 1.97 -0.26 -26.64
C LEU A 258 2.53 -1.38 -25.71
N PRO A 259 1.95 -1.64 -24.53
CA PRO A 259 2.33 -2.76 -23.69
C PRO A 259 1.98 -4.10 -24.35
N VAL A 260 0.93 -4.18 -25.19
CA VAL A 260 0.63 -5.39 -25.96
C VAL A 260 1.71 -5.68 -26.99
N LYS A 261 2.18 -4.68 -27.75
CA LYS A 261 3.30 -4.83 -28.70
C LYS A 261 4.60 -5.22 -27.99
N SER A 262 4.91 -4.59 -26.86
CA SER A 262 6.08 -4.93 -26.04
C SER A 262 5.97 -6.34 -25.45
N CYS A 263 4.77 -6.77 -25.04
CA CYS A 263 4.51 -8.11 -24.56
C CYS A 263 4.71 -9.15 -25.68
N ILE A 264 4.20 -8.87 -26.90
CA ILE A 264 4.38 -9.74 -28.07
C ILE A 264 5.87 -9.93 -28.40
N SER A 265 6.67 -8.86 -28.42
CA SER A 265 8.11 -9.00 -28.69
C SER A 265 8.84 -9.80 -27.61
N THR A 266 8.43 -9.64 -26.35
CA THR A 266 8.95 -10.39 -25.21
C THR A 266 8.56 -11.87 -25.28
N ILE A 267 7.35 -12.17 -25.78
CA ILE A 267 6.89 -13.54 -26.01
C ILE A 267 7.73 -14.21 -27.11
N PHE A 268 8.01 -13.52 -28.22
CA PHE A 268 8.85 -14.09 -29.28
C PHE A 268 10.28 -14.36 -28.81
N SER A 269 10.92 -13.41 -28.10
CA SER A 269 12.28 -13.64 -27.59
C SER A 269 12.34 -14.76 -26.54
N THR A 270 11.32 -14.88 -25.69
CA THR A 270 11.22 -16.00 -24.74
C THR A 270 10.97 -17.34 -25.42
N LEU A 271 10.20 -17.37 -26.53
CA LEU A 271 10.02 -18.57 -27.34
C LEU A 271 11.32 -19.01 -28.04
N ASP A 272 12.11 -18.08 -28.57
CA ASP A 272 13.42 -18.39 -29.16
C ASP A 272 14.39 -18.94 -28.10
N THR A 273 14.39 -18.35 -26.91
CA THR A 273 15.19 -18.83 -25.77
C THR A 273 14.74 -20.21 -25.30
N LEU A 274 13.43 -20.47 -25.35
CA LEU A 274 12.86 -21.78 -25.03
C LEU A 274 13.27 -22.83 -26.06
N HIS A 275 13.22 -22.49 -27.35
CA HIS A 275 13.62 -23.39 -28.44
C HIS A 275 15.09 -23.80 -28.29
N ALA A 276 15.98 -22.83 -28.07
CA ALA A 276 17.40 -23.11 -27.81
C ALA A 276 17.61 -23.98 -26.56
N ALA A 277 16.86 -23.75 -25.48
CA ALA A 277 16.94 -24.58 -24.27
C ALA A 277 16.40 -26.01 -24.47
N MET A 278 15.42 -26.20 -25.35
CA MET A 278 14.93 -27.53 -25.73
C MET A 278 15.96 -28.29 -26.57
N ASP A 279 16.64 -27.61 -27.50
CA ASP A 279 17.71 -28.19 -28.31
C ASP A 279 18.90 -28.67 -27.45
N GLU A 280 19.12 -28.04 -26.27
CA GLU A 280 20.10 -28.46 -25.26
C GLU A 280 19.62 -29.59 -24.32
N GLY A 281 18.43 -30.15 -24.53
CA GLY A 281 17.91 -31.27 -23.72
C GLY A 281 17.41 -30.89 -22.32
N ARG A 282 17.16 -29.60 -22.05
CA ARG A 282 16.74 -29.09 -20.73
C ARG A 282 15.21 -29.12 -20.56
N SER A 283 14.65 -30.33 -20.46
CA SER A 283 13.18 -30.56 -20.34
C SER A 283 12.50 -29.86 -19.15
N TYR A 284 13.26 -29.52 -18.10
CA TYR A 284 12.76 -28.77 -16.95
C TYR A 284 12.34 -27.33 -17.29
N VAL A 285 12.94 -26.72 -18.32
CA VAL A 285 12.60 -25.36 -18.79
C VAL A 285 11.20 -25.34 -19.40
N VAL A 286 10.84 -26.37 -20.17
CA VAL A 286 9.51 -26.52 -20.76
C VAL A 286 8.44 -26.70 -19.68
N GLN A 287 8.73 -27.49 -18.64
CA GLN A 287 7.80 -27.68 -17.51
C GLN A 287 7.57 -26.38 -16.74
N TYR A 288 8.63 -25.61 -16.49
CA TYR A 288 8.53 -24.30 -15.84
C TYR A 288 7.70 -23.32 -16.68
N VAL A 289 7.95 -23.22 -17.99
CA VAL A 289 7.20 -22.31 -18.87
C VAL A 289 5.74 -22.73 -19.03
N LYS A 290 5.45 -24.02 -19.12
CA LYS A 290 4.07 -24.53 -19.07
C LYS A 290 3.37 -24.05 -17.80
N HIS A 291 4.03 -24.12 -16.65
CA HIS A 291 3.46 -23.67 -15.37
C HIS A 291 3.22 -22.15 -15.35
N LEU A 292 4.19 -21.38 -15.85
CA LEU A 292 4.09 -19.93 -15.95
C LEU A 292 2.92 -19.49 -16.85
N ILE A 293 2.78 -20.09 -18.04
CA ILE A 293 1.69 -19.81 -18.98
C ILE A 293 0.34 -20.16 -18.36
N THR A 294 0.24 -21.33 -17.73
CA THR A 294 -0.99 -21.76 -17.05
C THR A 294 -1.39 -20.77 -15.95
N HIS A 295 -0.42 -20.32 -15.16
CA HIS A 295 -0.67 -19.32 -14.10
C HIS A 295 -1.09 -17.97 -14.68
N PHE A 296 -0.43 -17.50 -15.74
CA PHE A 296 -0.76 -16.24 -16.40
C PHE A 296 -2.16 -16.25 -17.01
N LEU A 297 -2.55 -17.34 -17.70
CA LEU A 297 -3.90 -17.49 -18.26
C LEU A 297 -4.97 -17.49 -17.17
N LYS A 298 -4.70 -18.14 -16.04
CA LYS A 298 -5.61 -18.15 -14.90
C LYS A 298 -5.82 -16.75 -14.29
N VAL A 299 -4.73 -16.01 -14.05
CA VAL A 299 -4.81 -14.64 -13.53
C VAL A 299 -5.53 -13.73 -14.53
N SER A 300 -5.22 -13.86 -15.82
CA SER A 300 -5.88 -13.10 -16.88
C SER A 300 -7.38 -13.38 -16.95
N SER A 301 -7.79 -14.66 -16.81
CA SER A 301 -9.21 -15.01 -16.80
C SER A 301 -9.95 -14.46 -15.59
N GLU A 302 -9.30 -14.43 -14.40
CA GLU A 302 -9.90 -13.84 -13.20
C GLU A 302 -10.04 -12.32 -13.35
N LEU A 303 -9.03 -11.64 -13.89
CA LEU A 303 -9.08 -10.20 -14.18
C LEU A 303 -10.18 -9.86 -15.19
N LEU A 304 -10.30 -10.62 -16.28
CA LEU A 304 -11.37 -10.44 -17.27
C LEU A 304 -12.75 -10.68 -16.66
N TYR A 305 -12.88 -11.68 -15.79
CA TYR A 305 -14.13 -11.95 -15.07
C TYR A 305 -14.53 -10.77 -14.17
N TYR A 306 -13.60 -10.20 -13.41
CA TYR A 306 -13.88 -9.02 -12.57
C TYR A 306 -14.20 -7.78 -13.40
N ALA A 307 -13.50 -7.56 -14.52
CA ALA A 307 -13.82 -6.47 -15.42
C ALA A 307 -15.24 -6.62 -15.99
N ALA A 308 -15.62 -7.81 -16.45
CA ALA A 308 -16.96 -8.10 -16.96
C ALA A 308 -18.06 -7.88 -15.91
N LEU A 309 -17.80 -8.25 -14.65
CA LEU A 309 -18.73 -7.97 -13.54
C LEU A 309 -18.90 -6.47 -13.28
N GLU A 310 -17.83 -5.69 -13.41
CA GLU A 310 -17.86 -4.24 -13.26
C GLU A 310 -18.67 -3.58 -14.38
N PHE A 311 -18.53 -4.06 -15.63
CA PHE A 311 -19.36 -3.62 -16.76
C PHE A 311 -20.85 -3.97 -16.60
N GLN A 312 -21.19 -5.11 -15.99
CA GLN A 312 -22.60 -5.45 -15.70
C GLN A 312 -23.23 -4.62 -14.59
N GLN A 313 -22.43 -3.97 -13.73
CA GLN A 313 -22.96 -3.11 -12.65
C GLN A 313 -23.38 -1.72 -13.09
N TYR A 314 -23.08 -1.32 -14.33
CA TYR A 314 -23.64 -0.11 -14.92
C TYR A 314 -25.01 -0.44 -15.53
N PRO A 315 -26.14 -0.07 -14.88
CA PRO A 315 -27.43 -0.19 -15.54
C PRO A 315 -27.39 0.67 -16.79
N ASN A 316 -27.75 0.07 -17.91
CA ASN A 316 -27.90 0.72 -19.20
C ASN A 316 -28.85 1.90 -19.01
N TYR A 317 -28.29 3.12 -18.84
CA TYR A 317 -29.05 4.36 -18.88
C TYR A 317 -29.37 4.59 -20.35
N ASN A 318 -30.29 3.78 -20.87
CA ASN A 318 -30.95 4.08 -22.12
C ASN A 318 -31.69 5.39 -21.87
N HIS A 319 -31.21 6.44 -22.51
CA HIS A 319 -31.93 7.69 -22.72
C HIS A 319 -33.21 7.32 -23.48
N GLU A 320 -34.31 7.08 -22.75
CA GLU A 320 -35.64 7.00 -23.34
C GLU A 320 -36.07 8.40 -23.77
N ASP A 321 -35.58 8.83 -24.93
CA ASP A 321 -36.28 9.84 -25.70
C ASP A 321 -37.37 9.14 -26.52
N SER A 322 -38.58 9.22 -25.96
CA SER A 322 -39.90 9.16 -26.60
C SER A 322 -39.94 9.01 -28.13
N SER A 323 -40.47 7.90 -28.63
CA SER A 323 -41.67 7.94 -29.50
C SER A 323 -42.24 6.53 -29.79
N GLU A 324 -43.49 6.39 -29.39
CA GLU A 324 -44.61 5.59 -29.91
C GLU A 324 -44.41 4.33 -30.78
N ASN A 325 -45.14 3.30 -30.33
CA ASN A 325 -45.84 2.26 -31.11
C ASN A 325 -45.01 1.20 -31.86
N SER A 326 -44.88 0.01 -31.27
CA SER A 326 -45.78 -1.11 -31.64
C SER A 326 -45.51 -2.34 -30.77
N SER A 327 -46.60 -3.02 -30.43
CA SER A 327 -46.63 -4.23 -29.62
C SER A 327 -46.10 -5.45 -30.38
N LYS A 328 -44.95 -5.99 -29.97
CA LYS A 328 -44.65 -7.42 -30.07
C LYS A 328 -43.93 -7.87 -28.79
N LYS A 329 -44.65 -8.67 -28.02
CA LYS A 329 -44.21 -9.27 -26.76
C LYS A 329 -43.45 -10.55 -27.11
N GLU A 330 -42.12 -10.51 -27.09
CA GLU A 330 -41.28 -11.72 -27.13
C GLU A 330 -41.04 -12.19 -25.70
N GLU A 331 -41.75 -13.25 -25.31
CA GLU A 331 -41.57 -13.92 -24.03
C GLU A 331 -40.31 -14.81 -24.10
N LEU A 332 -39.32 -14.46 -23.27
CA LEU A 332 -38.10 -15.25 -23.07
C LEU A 332 -38.44 -16.51 -22.23
N PHE A 333 -38.66 -17.64 -22.90
CA PHE A 333 -38.79 -18.94 -22.24
C PHE A 333 -37.41 -19.48 -21.86
N VAL A 334 -37.14 -19.57 -20.55
CA VAL A 334 -36.05 -20.39 -20.00
C VAL A 334 -36.58 -21.80 -19.80
N SER A 335 -36.29 -22.71 -20.74
CA SER A 335 -36.55 -24.14 -20.57
C SER A 335 -35.33 -24.82 -19.95
N GLY A 336 -35.50 -25.32 -18.72
CA GLY A 336 -34.53 -26.22 -18.09
C GLY A 336 -34.73 -27.64 -18.64
N SER A 337 -33.77 -28.13 -19.41
CA SER A 337 -33.71 -29.54 -19.80
C SER A 337 -32.59 -30.25 -19.04
N SER A 338 -33.01 -31.20 -18.21
CA SER A 338 -32.19 -32.16 -17.47
C SER A 338 -31.78 -33.32 -18.40
N ALA A 339 -30.48 -33.55 -18.58
CA ALA A 339 -29.81 -34.86 -18.51
C ALA A 339 -28.35 -34.75 -19.00
N CYS A 340 -27.43 -35.16 -18.12
CA CYS A 340 -26.04 -35.59 -18.30
C CYS A 340 -25.09 -34.92 -19.31
N ASP A 341 -24.00 -34.43 -18.72
CA ASP A 341 -22.64 -34.27 -19.23
C ASP A 341 -22.39 -33.20 -20.30
N THR A 342 -22.07 -31.99 -19.86
CA THR A 342 -20.69 -31.48 -19.87
C THR A 342 -20.62 -30.07 -19.28
N ASN A 343 -19.67 -29.84 -18.38
CA ASN A 343 -19.34 -28.56 -17.76
C ASN A 343 -18.90 -27.52 -18.80
N THR A 344 -19.84 -26.92 -19.53
CA THR A 344 -19.57 -25.85 -20.49
C THR A 344 -20.55 -24.69 -20.27
N ILE A 345 -20.05 -23.46 -20.35
CA ILE A 345 -20.89 -22.26 -20.44
C ILE A 345 -21.00 -21.90 -21.92
N LYS A 346 -22.24 -21.68 -22.40
CA LYS A 346 -22.48 -21.16 -23.75
C LYS A 346 -22.54 -19.64 -23.69
N VAL A 347 -21.67 -18.98 -24.44
CA VAL A 347 -21.65 -17.51 -24.57
C VAL A 347 -22.06 -17.16 -26.00
N THR A 348 -23.09 -16.33 -26.12
CA THR A 348 -23.60 -15.81 -27.40
C THR A 348 -23.17 -14.37 -27.58
N LEU A 349 -22.48 -14.10 -28.69
CA LEU A 349 -22.18 -12.76 -29.19
C LEU A 349 -22.35 -12.77 -30.72
N ASP A 350 -23.05 -11.78 -31.27
CA ASP A 350 -23.21 -11.57 -32.73
C ASP A 350 -23.52 -12.84 -33.53
N ASN A 351 -24.60 -13.54 -33.14
CA ASN A 351 -25.07 -14.79 -33.76
C ASN A 351 -24.09 -15.98 -33.73
N CYS A 352 -22.98 -15.88 -32.99
CA CYS A 352 -22.05 -16.98 -32.79
C CYS A 352 -22.20 -17.56 -31.37
N ILE A 353 -22.30 -18.89 -31.27
CA ILE A 353 -22.38 -19.62 -30.00
C ILE A 353 -21.02 -20.24 -29.70
N TRP A 354 -20.38 -19.78 -28.62
CA TRP A 354 -19.11 -20.33 -28.14
C TRP A 354 -19.36 -21.20 -26.92
N SER A 355 -18.80 -22.41 -26.89
CA SER A 355 -18.87 -23.31 -25.72
C SER A 355 -17.54 -23.32 -24.99
N VAL A 356 -17.51 -22.80 -23.76
CA VAL A 356 -16.30 -22.70 -22.93
C VAL A 356 -16.32 -23.79 -21.84
N PRO A 357 -15.38 -24.74 -21.82
CA PRO A 357 -15.33 -25.78 -20.80
C PRO A 357 -14.86 -25.23 -19.44
N LEU A 358 -15.60 -25.55 -18.37
CA LEU A 358 -15.23 -25.26 -16.99
C LEU A 358 -14.31 -26.37 -16.47
N LEU A 359 -13.05 -26.04 -16.25
CA LEU A 359 -12.09 -26.92 -15.59
C LEU A 359 -12.27 -26.82 -14.07
N ILE A 360 -13.04 -27.74 -13.50
CA ILE A 360 -13.16 -27.91 -12.04
C ILE A 360 -11.95 -28.71 -11.54
N ASN A 361 -11.08 -28.07 -10.77
CA ASN A 361 -9.91 -28.72 -10.18
C ASN A 361 -10.34 -29.48 -8.91
N ASN A 362 -10.69 -30.77 -9.04
CA ASN A 362 -10.92 -31.66 -7.90
C ASN A 362 -9.58 -32.22 -7.41
N SER A 363 -8.88 -31.48 -6.54
CA SER A 363 -7.77 -32.02 -5.74
C SER A 363 -8.08 -31.90 -4.25
N LEU A 364 -8.98 -32.76 -3.77
CA LEU A 364 -9.18 -33.03 -2.35
C LEU A 364 -8.73 -34.47 -2.10
N HIS A 365 -7.41 -34.66 -2.01
CA HIS A 365 -6.84 -35.95 -1.64
C HIS A 365 -6.82 -36.07 -0.12
N LYS A 366 -7.60 -37.04 0.37
CA LYS A 366 -7.56 -37.59 1.73
C LYS A 366 -6.11 -37.96 2.11
N SER A 367 -5.59 -37.41 3.19
CA SER A 367 -4.40 -37.96 3.86
C SER A 367 -4.84 -39.04 4.86
N ASN A 368 -4.50 -40.29 4.56
CA ASN A 368 -4.52 -41.36 5.53
C ASN A 368 -3.23 -41.26 6.37
N HIS A 369 -3.37 -41.07 7.68
CA HIS A 369 -2.28 -41.18 8.64
C HIS A 369 -1.83 -42.64 8.79
N PRO A 370 -0.52 -42.95 8.77
CA PRO A 370 -0.01 -44.18 9.35
C PRO A 370 0.33 -43.96 10.84
N ASN A 371 -0.16 -44.87 11.68
CA ASN A 371 0.25 -45.00 13.08
C ASN A 371 1.75 -45.26 13.19
N MET A 372 2.44 -44.51 14.06
CA MET A 372 3.76 -44.86 14.57
C MET A 372 3.77 -44.86 16.11
N PRO A 373 4.57 -45.75 16.74
CA PRO A 373 4.41 -46.12 18.15
C PRO A 373 5.12 -45.15 19.09
N PHE A 374 4.51 -44.95 20.26
CA PHE A 374 5.07 -44.23 21.40
C PHE A 374 6.33 -44.92 21.95
N THR A 375 7.48 -44.24 21.89
CA THR A 375 8.66 -44.55 22.72
C THR A 375 8.63 -43.73 24.01
N LYS A 376 8.75 -44.43 25.15
CA LYS A 376 8.78 -43.90 26.53
C LYS A 376 9.98 -42.97 26.78
N PRO A 377 9.86 -42.00 27.72
CA PRO A 377 10.97 -41.13 28.10
C PRO A 377 11.98 -41.85 29.00
N ILE A 378 13.25 -41.73 28.67
CA ILE A 378 14.40 -42.14 29.50
C ILE A 378 14.63 -41.05 30.55
N LYS A 379 14.55 -41.44 31.83
CA LYS A 379 14.93 -40.59 32.97
C LYS A 379 16.45 -40.42 33.01
N SER A 380 16.96 -39.21 32.81
CA SER A 380 18.36 -38.90 33.14
C SER A 380 18.49 -38.65 34.65
N LYS A 381 19.40 -39.35 35.30
CA LYS A 381 19.85 -39.07 36.66
C LYS A 381 21.13 -38.24 36.57
N HIS A 382 21.07 -36.96 36.91
CA HIS A 382 22.28 -36.19 37.24
C HIS A 382 22.70 -36.49 38.68
N LYS A 383 23.89 -37.06 38.84
CA LYS A 383 24.64 -37.08 40.10
C LYS A 383 25.49 -35.82 40.15
N TYR A 384 25.25 -34.98 41.16
CA TYR A 384 26.22 -33.97 41.59
C TYR A 384 27.30 -34.68 42.41
N HIS A 385 28.57 -34.52 42.00
CA HIS A 385 29.71 -34.75 42.87
C HIS A 385 30.17 -33.40 43.40
N TYR A 386 30.15 -33.25 44.72
CA TYR A 386 30.91 -32.24 45.44
C TYR A 386 32.39 -32.63 45.43
N HIS A 387 33.25 -31.69 45.08
CA HIS A 387 34.56 -31.49 45.68
C HIS A 387 34.93 -30.01 45.65
#